data_AF-A0A7W0HFX0-F1
#
_entry.id   AF-A0A7W0HFX0-F1
#
_cell.length_a   1.000
_cell.length_b   1.000
_cell.length_c   1.000
_cell.angle_alpha   90.00
_cell.angle_beta   90.00
_cell.angle_gamma   90.00
#
_symmetry.space_group_name_H-M   'P 1'
#
loop_
_entity.id
_entity.type
_entity.pdbx_description
1 polymer ?
#
loop_
_entity_poly.entity_id
_entity_poly.type
_entity_poly.pdbx_seq_one_letter_code
_entity_poly.pdbx_strand_id
1 'polypeptide(L)' 'DQNPPMVASGIRIGTPAVTTRGMGEKEMDRVAEYIARVLASPEDSSVLSSVRAEVEHLCQKFPLYDDRSA' A
#
# COMPACT_ATOMS: atom_id res chain seq x y z
N ASP A 1 -18.47 -13.95 -11.91
CA ASP A 1 -17.47 -14.37 -10.92
C ASP A 1 -17.33 -15.88 -11.03
N GLN A 2 -16.10 -16.39 -11.18
CA GLN A 2 -15.82 -17.83 -11.33
C GLN A 2 -15.42 -18.48 -9.99
N ASN A 3 -15.17 -17.67 -8.96
CA ASN A 3 -14.72 -18.17 -7.68
C ASN A 3 -15.90 -18.75 -6.87
N PRO A 4 -15.68 -19.81 -6.08
CA PRO A 4 -16.70 -20.36 -5.19
C PRO A 4 -17.24 -19.27 -4.23
N PRO A 5 -18.50 -19.38 -3.75
CA PRO A 5 -19.14 -18.35 -2.90
C PRO A 5 -18.36 -17.98 -1.63
N MET A 6 -17.51 -18.89 -1.16
CA MET A 6 -16.68 -18.71 0.03
C MET A 6 -15.30 -18.08 -0.25
N VAL A 7 -14.98 -17.83 -1.52
CA VAL A 7 -13.71 -17.23 -1.94
C VAL A 7 -13.96 -15.78 -2.35
N ALA A 8 -13.37 -14.85 -1.61
CA ALA A 8 -13.51 -13.44 -1.92
C ALA A 8 -12.70 -13.08 -3.18
N SER A 9 -13.37 -12.47 -4.16
CA SER A 9 -12.76 -12.00 -5.41
C SER A 9 -12.30 -10.54 -5.36
N GLY A 10 -12.30 -9.90 -4.18
CA GLY A 10 -12.07 -8.46 -4.04
C GLY A 10 -11.26 -8.07 -2.80
N ILE A 11 -10.65 -6.89 -2.88
CA ILE A 11 -9.84 -6.28 -1.81
C ILE A 11 -10.55 -5.03 -1.30
N ARG A 12 -10.75 -4.92 0.01
CA ARG A 12 -11.29 -3.72 0.65
C ARG A 12 -10.16 -2.84 1.14
N ILE A 13 -10.14 -1.58 0.71
CA ILE A 13 -9.11 -0.59 1.05
C ILE A 13 -9.75 0.51 1.91
N GLY A 14 -9.00 1.02 2.90
CA GLY A 14 -9.42 2.13 3.74
C GLY A 14 -8.28 3.09 4.04
N THR A 15 -8.57 4.39 4.05
CA THR A 15 -7.62 5.48 4.31
C THR A 15 -7.44 5.91 5.77
N PRO A 16 -8.30 5.59 6.77
CA PRO A 16 -8.20 6.19 8.10
C PRO A 16 -6.81 6.12 8.75
N ALA A 17 -6.13 4.97 8.67
CA ALA A 17 -4.82 4.79 9.29
C ALA A 17 -3.72 5.66 8.66
N VAL A 18 -3.71 5.77 7.32
CA VAL A 18 -2.71 6.56 6.60
C VAL A 18 -3.00 8.05 6.67
N THR A 19 -4.27 8.45 6.71
CA THR A 19 -4.67 9.84 6.95
C THR A 19 -4.30 10.30 8.35
N THR A 20 -4.48 9.46 9.39
CA THR A 20 -4.01 9.78 10.76
C THR A 20 -2.50 9.97 10.83
N ARG A 21 -1.74 9.31 9.95
CA ARG A 21 -0.27 9.49 9.82
C ARG A 21 0.13 10.73 9.02
N GLY A 22 -0.82 11.50 8.49
CA GLY A 22 -0.58 12.73 7.74
C GLY A 22 -0.51 12.60 6.22
N MET A 23 -0.81 11.43 5.64
CA MET A 23 -0.85 11.26 4.19
C MET A 23 -2.10 11.93 3.58
N GLY A 24 -1.92 12.63 2.45
CA GLY A 24 -2.98 13.30 1.69
C GLY A 24 -3.24 12.66 0.32
N GLU A 25 -3.93 13.39 -0.55
CA GLU A 25 -4.36 12.92 -1.87
C GLU A 25 -3.19 12.47 -2.75
N LYS A 26 -2.09 13.24 -2.78
CA LYS A 26 -0.90 12.92 -3.58
C LYS A 26 -0.24 11.61 -3.16
N GLU A 27 -0.23 11.33 -1.86
CA GLU A 27 0.27 10.05 -1.36
C GLU A 27 -0.70 8.91 -1.69
N MET A 28 -2.01 9.17 -1.72
CA MET A 28 -3.00 8.16 -2.12
C MET A 28 -2.89 7.80 -3.61
N ASP A 29 -2.62 8.76 -4.49
CA ASP A 29 -2.32 8.48 -5.90
C ASP A 29 -1.14 7.51 -6.02
N ARG A 30 -0.10 7.76 -5.22
CA ARG A 30 1.09 6.90 -5.20
C ARG A 30 0.80 5.51 -4.65
N VAL A 31 0.03 5.41 -3.58
CA VAL A 31 -0.42 4.12 -3.02
C VAL A 31 -1.25 3.33 -4.04
N ALA A 32 -2.14 4.00 -4.77
CA ALA A 32 -2.93 3.39 -5.84
C ALA A 32 -2.04 2.87 -6.97
N GLU A 33 -1.04 3.64 -7.40
CA GLU A 33 -0.05 3.22 -8.39
C GLU A 33 0.73 1.98 -7.95
N TYR A 34 1.17 1.93 -6.69
CA TYR A 34 1.87 0.77 -6.14
C TYR A 34 1.00 -0.50 -6.16
N ILE A 35 -0.26 -0.38 -5.75
CA ILE A 35 -1.22 -1.49 -5.78
C ILE A 35 -1.42 -1.96 -7.23
N ALA A 36 -1.61 -1.03 -8.17
CA ALA A 36 -1.80 -1.36 -9.59
C ALA A 36 -0.58 -2.09 -10.19
N ARG A 37 0.65 -1.63 -9.89
CA ARG A 37 1.89 -2.27 -10.36
C ARG A 37 2.02 -3.70 -9.85
N VAL A 38 1.74 -3.95 -8.57
CA VAL A 38 1.81 -5.29 -7.99
C VAL A 38 0.72 -6.20 -8.57
N LEU A 39 -0.51 -5.71 -8.72
CA LEU A 39 -1.60 -6.50 -9.29
C LEU A 39 -1.38 -6.82 -10.77
N ALA A 40 -0.70 -5.95 -11.52
CA ALA A 40 -0.37 -6.19 -12.93
C ALA A 40 0.79 -7.19 -13.11
N SER A 41 1.65 -7.39 -12.10
CA SER A 41 2.81 -8.27 -12.18
C SER A 41 3.08 -8.99 -10.84
N PRO A 42 2.15 -9.84 -10.37
CA PRO A 42 2.18 -10.38 -9.01
C PRO A 42 3.31 -11.38 -8.76
N GLU A 43 3.92 -11.95 -9.81
CA GLU A 43 5.02 -12.91 -9.71
C GLU A 43 6.39 -12.30 -10.09
N ASP A 44 6.41 -11.02 -10.50
CA ASP A 44 7.66 -10.34 -10.88
C ASP A 44 8.38 -9.84 -9.63
N SER A 45 9.42 -10.58 -9.21
CA SER A 45 10.23 -10.26 -8.03
C SER A 45 10.93 -8.89 -8.11
N SER A 46 11.22 -8.39 -9.32
CA SER A 46 11.78 -7.06 -9.53
C SER A 46 10.75 -5.97 -9.23
N VAL A 47 9.52 -6.12 -9.76
CA VAL A 47 8.42 -5.19 -9.47
C VAL A 47 8.09 -5.19 -7.98
N LEU A 48 7.98 -6.37 -7.37
CA LEU A 48 7.68 -6.52 -5.94
C LEU A 48 8.74 -5.86 -5.05
N SER A 49 10.03 -6.06 -5.35
CA SER A 49 11.13 -5.47 -4.58
C SER A 49 11.21 -3.95 -4.75
N SER A 50 11.02 -3.43 -5.97
CA SER A 50 10.97 -1.99 -6.22
C SER A 50 9.82 -1.31 -5.47
N VAL A 51 8.60 -1.83 -5.63
CA VAL A 51 7.42 -1.26 -4.95
C VAL A 51 7.58 -1.30 -3.43
N ARG A 52 8.16 -2.39 -2.88
CA ARG A 52 8.46 -2.47 -1.46
C ARG A 52 9.37 -1.33 -0.99
N ALA A 53 10.48 -1.09 -1.68
CA ALA A 53 11.41 -0.02 -1.33
C ALA A 53 10.75 1.37 -1.42
N GLU A 54 9.92 1.57 -2.44
CA GLU A 54 9.16 2.82 -2.63
C GLU A 54 8.11 3.05 -1.54
N VAL A 55 7.45 1.98 -1.07
CA VAL A 55 6.52 2.02 0.08
C VAL A 55 7.25 2.33 1.39
N GLU A 56 8.40 1.70 1.62
CA GLU A 56 9.23 1.97 2.80
C GLU A 56 9.68 3.43 2.83
N HIS A 57 10.15 3.96 1.71
CA HIS A 57 10.53 5.37 1.57
C HIS A 57 9.36 6.33 1.81
N LEU A 58 8.16 6.00 1.31
CA LEU A 58 6.95 6.79 1.60
C LEU A 58 6.63 6.76 3.10
N CYS A 59 6.64 5.59 3.73
CA CYS A 59 6.33 5.44 5.15
C CYS A 59 7.29 6.20 6.07
N GLN A 60 8.58 6.30 5.71
CA GLN A 60 9.58 7.05 6.49
C GLN A 60 9.26 8.55 6.59
N LYS A 61 8.52 9.11 5.63
CA LYS A 61 8.09 10.53 5.65
C LYS A 61 6.91 10.78 6.60
N PHE A 62 6.24 9.72 7.03
CA PHE A 62 5.02 9.76 7.84
C PHE A 62 5.15 8.78 9.02
N PRO A 63 6.04 9.06 10.00
CA PRO A 63 6.26 8.19 11.16
C PRO A 63 4.96 7.99 11.94
N LEU A 64 4.80 6.79 12.52
CA LEU A 64 3.59 6.42 13.26
C LEU A 64 3.63 6.88 14.73
N TYR A 65 4.84 6.98 15.30
CA TYR A 65 5.08 7.42 16.67
C TYR A 65 6.28 8.36 16.69
N ASP A 66 6.06 9.63 16.97
CA ASP A 66 7.15 10.62 17.07
C ASP A 66 7.96 10.47 18.37
N ASP A 67 7.41 9.79 19.39
CA ASP A 67 7.91 9.86 20.77
C ASP A 67 8.16 8.48 21.43
N ARG A 68 8.19 7.39 20.64
CA ARG A 68 8.46 6.01 21.13
C ARG A 68 9.69 5.36 20.50
N SER A 69 10.60 6.18 19.99
CA SER A 69 11.93 5.76 19.56
C SER A 69 12.98 6.43 20.46
N ALA A 70 12.95 6.06 21.74
CA ALA A 70 14.03 6.22 22.71
C ALA A 70 14.12 4.92 23.53
#